data_AF-A0A1N6R2H4-F1
#
_entry.id   AF-A0A1N6R2H4-F1
#
_cell.length_a   1.000
_cell.length_b   1.000
_cell.length_c   1.000
_cell.angle_alpha   90.00
_cell.angle_beta   90.00
_cell.angle_gamma   90.00
#
_symmetry.space_group_name_H-M   'P 1'
#
loop_
_entity.id
_entity.type
_entity.pdbx_description
1 polymer ?
#
loop_
_entity_poly.entity_id
_entity_poly.type
_entity_poly.pdbx_seq_one_letter_code
_entity_poly.pdbx_strand_id
1 'polypeptide(L)'
;MKIISGIMALMLSTLCFAKEVQVADTGITFEAPDDFGPLSQEILDFKWPQSRAPRWVVGNETGSTTIAYDLKPHDISGAPMEALMGDFAATFERVVPGVEWSGRSRK
;
A
#
# COMPACT_ATOMS: atom_id res chain seq x y z
N MET A 1 36.05 -24.90 -4.84
CA MET A 1 35.31 -23.74 -5.39
C MET A 1 33.79 -23.94 -5.47
N LYS A 2 33.25 -25.16 -5.62
CA LYS A 2 31.79 -25.41 -5.65
C LYS A 2 31.04 -25.16 -4.32
N ILE A 3 31.71 -25.39 -3.19
CA ILE A 3 31.10 -25.27 -1.84
C ILE A 3 30.89 -23.79 -1.45
N ILE A 4 31.78 -22.90 -1.91
CA ILE A 4 31.72 -21.46 -1.63
C ILE A 4 30.52 -20.81 -2.35
N SER A 5 30.19 -21.27 -3.57
CA SER A 5 28.98 -20.80 -4.28
C SER A 5 27.67 -21.19 -3.59
N GLY A 6 27.62 -22.33 -2.88
CA GLY A 6 26.41 -22.76 -2.16
C GLY A 6 26.12 -21.91 -0.92
N ILE A 7 27.16 -21.50 -0.20
CA ILE A 7 27.04 -20.65 0.99
C ILE A 7 26.62 -19.22 0.60
N MET A 8 27.14 -18.70 -0.53
CA MET A 8 26.76 -17.37 -1.03
C MET A 8 25.30 -17.31 -1.50
N ALA A 9 24.77 -18.40 -2.07
CA ALA A 9 23.36 -18.48 -2.45
C ALA A 9 22.42 -18.57 -1.22
N LEU A 10 22.85 -19.20 -0.13
CA LEU A 10 22.06 -19.31 1.10
C LEU A 10 22.01 -18.00 1.92
N MET A 11 23.07 -17.18 1.85
CA MET A 11 23.14 -15.86 2.49
C MET A 11 22.29 -14.79 1.79
N LEU A 12 21.93 -14.99 0.51
CA LEU A 12 21.15 -14.02 -0.26
C LEU A 12 19.64 -14.09 0.04
N SER A 13 19.14 -15.22 0.55
CA SER A 13 17.73 -15.44 0.88
C SER A 13 17.26 -14.73 2.17
N THR A 14 18.15 -14.18 2.98
CA THR A 14 17.82 -13.57 4.29
C THR A 14 17.63 -12.05 4.25
N LEU A 15 17.49 -11.43 3.08
CA LEU A 15 17.37 -9.96 2.94
C LEU A 15 15.98 -9.48 2.51
N CYS A 16 14.97 -10.35 2.49
CA CYS A 16 13.57 -9.94 2.33
C CYS A 16 12.85 -10.15 3.67
N PHE A 17 12.93 -9.17 4.57
CA PHE A 17 12.14 -9.16 5.80
C PHE A 17 11.15 -8.01 5.73
N ALA A 18 10.00 -8.30 5.12
CA ALA A 18 8.91 -7.34 5.05
C ALA A 18 8.61 -6.78 6.44
N LYS A 19 8.56 -5.46 6.54
CA LYS A 19 8.37 -4.73 7.78
C LYS A 19 6.90 -4.70 8.14
N GLU A 20 6.56 -5.15 9.35
CA GLU A 20 5.20 -5.05 9.86
C GLU A 20 4.85 -3.56 10.08
N VAL A 21 3.72 -3.16 9.50
CA VAL A 21 3.09 -1.86 9.70
C VAL A 21 1.88 -2.06 10.60
N GLN A 22 1.82 -1.29 11.68
CA GLN A 22 0.65 -1.24 12.57
C GLN A 22 -0.20 -0.02 12.23
N VAL A 23 -1.47 -0.26 11.95
CA VAL A 23 -2.44 0.82 11.72
C VAL A 23 -2.88 1.35 13.08
N ALA A 24 -2.45 2.58 13.39
CA ALA A 24 -2.66 3.21 14.68
C ALA A 24 -4.13 3.13 15.14
N ASP A 25 -4.33 2.80 16.42
CA ASP A 25 -5.63 2.75 17.11
C ASP A 25 -6.61 1.67 16.63
N THR A 26 -6.18 0.68 15.83
CA THR A 26 -7.11 -0.27 15.19
C THR A 26 -6.76 -1.75 15.43
N GLY A 27 -5.53 -2.04 15.89
CA GLY A 27 -5.03 -3.41 16.04
C GLY A 27 -4.77 -4.14 14.70
N ILE A 28 -4.96 -3.47 13.57
CA ILE A 28 -4.72 -4.03 12.24
C ILE A 28 -3.24 -3.92 11.91
N THR A 29 -2.67 -4.99 11.36
CA THR A 29 -1.30 -5.01 10.86
C THR A 29 -1.23 -5.52 9.43
N PHE A 30 -0.19 -5.13 8.70
CA PHE A 30 0.15 -5.69 7.40
C PHE A 30 1.66 -5.63 7.16
N GLU A 31 2.17 -6.50 6.29
CA GLU A 31 3.57 -6.49 5.88
C GLU A 31 3.78 -5.53 4.70
N ALA A 32 4.74 -4.61 4.83
CA ALA A 32 5.19 -3.71 3.77
C ALA A 32 6.64 -4.02 3.39
N PRO A 33 7.13 -3.57 2.22
CA PRO A 33 8.55 -3.71 1.89
C PRO A 33 9.46 -3.08 2.95
N ASP A 34 10.65 -3.63 3.13
CA ASP A 34 11.58 -3.30 4.22
C ASP A 34 11.97 -1.81 4.23
N ASP A 35 12.05 -1.19 3.06
CA ASP A 35 12.36 0.22 2.86
C ASP A 35 11.16 1.15 3.07
N PHE A 36 9.99 0.62 3.42
CA PHE A 36 8.79 1.41 3.64
C PHE A 36 8.69 1.87 5.10
N GLY A 37 8.37 3.15 5.26
CA GLY A 37 8.14 3.77 6.55
C GLY A 37 7.20 4.95 6.46
N PRO A 38 6.95 5.61 7.61
CA PRO A 38 6.24 6.89 7.62
C PRO A 38 6.96 7.91 6.74
N LEU A 39 6.19 8.71 5.99
CA LEU A 39 6.72 9.79 5.17
C LEU A 39 6.83 11.09 5.99
N SER A 40 7.73 11.98 5.57
CA SER A 40 7.80 13.32 6.16
C SER A 40 6.54 14.13 5.84
N GLN A 41 6.20 15.09 6.69
CA GLN A 41 5.05 15.96 6.46
C GLN A 41 5.18 16.75 5.15
N GLU A 42 6.40 17.18 4.79
CA GLU A 42 6.69 17.85 3.52
C GLU A 42 6.29 16.99 2.30
N ILE A 43 6.64 15.69 2.31
CA ILE A 43 6.26 14.77 1.24
C ILE A 43 4.75 14.57 1.22
N LEU A 44 4.11 14.44 2.39
CA LEU A 44 2.66 14.28 2.49
C LEU A 44 1.93 15.50 1.93
N ASP A 45 2.34 16.71 2.32
CA ASP A 45 1.75 17.97 1.89
C ASP A 45 1.98 18.21 0.39
N PHE A 46 3.13 17.79 -0.14
CA PHE A 46 3.42 17.87 -1.58
C PHE A 46 2.56 16.89 -2.41
N LYS A 47 2.41 15.63 -1.96
CA LYS A 47 1.62 14.62 -2.69
C LYS A 47 0.12 14.82 -2.53
N TRP A 48 -0.34 15.32 -1.39
CA TRP A 48 -1.75 15.50 -1.07
C TRP A 48 -2.05 16.91 -0.49
N PRO A 49 -1.85 17.98 -1.27
CA PRO A 49 -1.97 19.38 -0.81
C PRO A 49 -3.41 19.82 -0.51
N GLN A 50 -4.41 19.07 -0.98
CA GLN A 50 -5.81 19.28 -0.68
C GLN A 50 -6.26 18.19 0.28
N SER A 51 -7.15 18.53 1.23
CA SER A 51 -7.64 17.77 2.41
C SER A 51 -8.29 16.40 2.16
N ARG A 52 -7.92 15.71 1.08
CA ARG A 52 -8.24 14.32 0.71
C ARG A 52 -7.02 13.41 0.85
N ALA A 53 -6.05 13.79 1.68
CA ALA A 53 -4.94 12.91 2.01
C ALA A 53 -5.49 11.61 2.63
N PRO A 54 -4.94 10.44 2.25
CA PRO A 54 -5.23 9.21 2.96
C PRO A 54 -4.91 9.37 4.44
N ARG A 55 -5.71 8.75 5.31
CA ARG A 55 -5.49 8.85 6.76
C ARG A 55 -4.14 8.28 7.19
N TRP A 56 -3.69 7.22 6.53
CA TRP A 56 -2.37 6.64 6.77
C TRP A 56 -1.66 6.32 5.46
N VAL A 57 -0.35 6.51 5.48
CA VAL A 57 0.54 6.24 4.36
C VAL A 57 1.86 5.71 4.87
N VAL A 58 2.39 4.69 4.19
CA VAL A 58 3.80 4.31 4.27
C VAL A 58 4.41 4.33 2.87
N GLY A 59 5.70 4.57 2.76
CA GLY A 59 6.39 4.60 1.47
C GLY A 59 7.90 4.55 1.62
N ASN A 60 8.58 4.47 0.49
CA ASN A 60 10.03 4.59 0.46
C ASN A 60 10.47 6.02 0.86
N GLU A 61 11.78 6.19 1.11
CA GLU A 61 12.35 7.45 1.62
C GLU A 61 11.95 8.69 0.79
N THR A 62 11.89 8.54 -0.53
CA THR A 62 11.53 9.63 -1.46
C THR A 62 10.03 9.87 -1.61
N GLY A 63 9.18 8.97 -1.11
CA GLY A 63 7.74 8.98 -1.37
C GLY A 63 7.35 8.69 -2.82
N SER A 64 8.27 8.21 -3.66
CA SER A 64 7.99 7.86 -5.06
C SER A 64 7.04 6.66 -5.19
N THR A 65 7.13 5.71 -4.26
CA THR A 65 6.20 4.59 -4.12
C THR A 65 5.60 4.60 -2.72
N THR A 66 4.28 4.46 -2.63
CA THR A 66 3.54 4.57 -1.37
C THR A 66 2.39 3.56 -1.30
N ILE A 67 2.14 3.02 -0.12
CA ILE A 67 0.91 2.31 0.24
C ILE A 67 0.08 3.29 1.07
N ALA A 68 -1.02 3.76 0.49
CA ALA A 68 -2.00 4.61 1.14
C ALA A 68 -3.22 3.77 1.54
N TYR A 69 -3.67 3.90 2.77
CA TYR A 69 -4.75 3.08 3.31
C TYR A 69 -5.63 3.87 4.28
N ASP A 70 -6.88 3.42 4.39
CA ASP A 70 -7.92 4.08 5.16
C ASP A 70 -8.92 3.05 5.69
N LEU A 71 -9.60 3.41 6.77
CA LEU A 71 -10.66 2.60 7.35
C LEU A 71 -12.00 3.26 7.10
N LYS A 72 -12.93 2.49 6.55
CA LYS A 72 -14.30 2.97 6.35
C LYS A 72 -15.06 2.88 7.68
N PRO A 73 -15.77 3.96 8.08
CA PRO A 73 -16.49 3.99 9.35
C PRO A 73 -17.77 3.15 9.35
N HIS A 74 -18.20 2.69 8.18
CA HIS A 74 -19.42 1.91 8.01
C HIS A 74 -19.09 0.42 7.86
N ASP A 75 -19.93 -0.43 8.45
CA ASP A 75 -19.88 -1.87 8.21
C ASP A 75 -20.33 -2.16 6.78
N ILE A 76 -19.43 -2.73 5.99
CA ILE A 76 -19.65 -3.12 4.59
C ILE A 76 -19.62 -4.64 4.41
N SER A 77 -19.60 -5.42 5.49
CA SER A 77 -19.46 -6.88 5.45
C SER A 77 -20.60 -7.58 4.70
N GLY A 78 -21.78 -6.98 4.65
CA GLY A 78 -22.94 -7.50 3.91
C GLY A 78 -22.97 -7.13 2.42
N ALA A 79 -22.09 -6.24 1.95
CA ALA A 79 -22.10 -5.77 0.57
C ALA A 79 -21.35 -6.77 -0.35
N PRO A 80 -21.89 -7.10 -1.54
CA PRO A 80 -21.16 -7.91 -2.51
C PRO A 80 -19.86 -7.23 -2.92
N MET A 81 -18.74 -7.96 -2.86
CA MET A 81 -17.41 -7.42 -3.23
C MET A 81 -17.39 -6.78 -4.62
N GLU A 82 -18.08 -7.37 -5.60
CA GLU A 82 -18.16 -6.81 -6.95
C GLU A 82 -18.83 -5.44 -6.99
N ALA A 83 -19.91 -5.26 -6.21
CA ALA A 83 -20.59 -3.96 -6.10
C ALA A 83 -19.67 -2.93 -5.43
N LEU A 84 -19.00 -3.30 -4.34
CA LEU A 84 -18.03 -2.43 -3.67
C LEU A 84 -16.90 -2.00 -4.62
N MET A 85 -16.32 -2.94 -5.36
CA MET A 85 -15.27 -2.62 -6.34
C MET A 85 -15.78 -1.69 -7.44
N GLY A 86 -17.02 -1.89 -7.91
CA GLY A 86 -17.66 -0.99 -8.87
C GLY A 86 -17.81 0.44 -8.36
N ASP A 87 -18.27 0.60 -7.11
CA ASP A 87 -18.43 1.92 -6.47
C ASP A 87 -17.07 2.64 -6.28
N PHE A 88 -16.03 1.90 -5.89
CA PHE A 88 -14.68 2.45 -5.82
C PHE A 88 -14.18 2.86 -7.21
N ALA A 89 -14.37 2.02 -8.22
CA ALA A 89 -13.93 2.32 -9.58
C ALA A 89 -14.58 3.59 -10.12
N ALA A 90 -15.91 3.70 -10.02
CA ALA A 90 -16.65 4.90 -10.42
C ALA A 90 -16.19 6.16 -9.65
N THR A 91 -15.83 6.01 -8.38
CA THR A 91 -15.27 7.11 -7.59
C THR A 91 -13.91 7.55 -8.12
N PHE A 92 -12.99 6.60 -8.39
CA PHE A 92 -11.67 6.90 -8.93
C PHE A 92 -11.76 7.55 -10.32
N GLU A 93 -12.60 7.04 -11.21
CA GLU A 93 -12.85 7.61 -12.56
C GLU A 93 -13.31 9.06 -12.51
N ARG A 94 -14.08 9.43 -11.48
CA ARG A 94 -14.56 10.80 -11.29
C ARG A 94 -13.51 11.74 -10.69
N VAL A 95 -12.62 11.24 -9.83
CA VAL A 95 -11.70 12.09 -9.04
C VAL A 95 -10.25 12.07 -9.51
N VAL A 96 -9.85 11.06 -10.29
CA VAL A 96 -8.49 10.89 -10.81
C VAL A 96 -8.55 11.05 -12.34
N PRO A 97 -8.14 12.20 -12.88
CA PRO A 97 -8.09 12.42 -14.33
C PRO A 97 -7.17 11.40 -15.01
N GLY A 98 -7.65 10.75 -16.07
CA GLY A 98 -6.85 9.81 -16.86
C GLY A 98 -6.55 8.48 -16.16
N VAL A 99 -7.36 8.07 -15.18
CA VAL A 99 -7.21 6.73 -14.57
C VAL A 99 -7.39 5.62 -15.62
N GLU A 100 -6.48 4.66 -15.60
CA GLU A 100 -6.53 3.47 -16.43
C GLU A 100 -6.53 2.21 -15.54
N TRP A 101 -7.37 1.24 -15.88
CA TRP A 101 -7.51 0.01 -15.11
C TRP A 101 -6.64 -1.11 -15.71
N SER A 102 -5.53 -1.45 -15.05
CA SER A 102 -4.67 -2.57 -15.43
C SER A 102 -5.18 -3.88 -14.79
N GLY A 103 -5.96 -4.64 -15.57
CA GLY A 103 -6.46 -5.96 -15.18
C GLY A 103 -7.73 -5.89 -14.33
N ARG A 104 -8.79 -6.53 -14.81
CA ARG A 104 -9.97 -6.85 -14.01
C ARG A 104 -9.65 -8.16 -13.30
N SER A 105 -9.63 -8.20 -11.97
CA SER A 105 -9.70 -9.47 -11.24
C SER A 105 -11.05 -10.09 -11.60
N ARG A 106 -11.08 -10.88 -12.66
CA ARG A 106 -12.22 -11.73 -12.99
C ARG A 106 -12.20 -12.84 -11.95
N LYS A 107 -13.29 -12.95 -11.19
CA LYS A 107 -13.65 -14.24 -10.61
C LYS A 107 -13.83 -15.26 -11.73
#